data_AF-A0AAV4VIB1-F1
#
_entry.id   AF-A0AAV4VIB1-F1
#
_cell.length_a   1.000
_cell.length_b   1.000
_cell.length_c   1.000
_cell.angle_alpha   90.00
_cell.angle_beta   90.00
_cell.angle_gamma   90.00
#
_symmetry.space_group_name_H-M   'P 1'
#
loop_
_entity.id
_entity.type
_entity.pdbx_description
1 polymer ?
#
loop_
_entity_poly.entity_id
_entity_poly.type
_entity_poly.pdbx_seq_one_letter_code
_entity_poly.pdbx_strand_id
1 'polypeptide(L)'
;MAGGKIAWTRYEMHVKVWLYSHGVTWVKEKDIDRDKQYDAFISFSHKDQDLVIMDLINGIETRDPNVKLFLHYKHFLPGEYIHLNIMRAVHLSKRTVLVLSKSFLESEWCLFEFKAAHVEALKDRVNRIIIVKMNDLPKDEELPEEIQVYLKSTTYLTWGDKYFWDTLLYTLPRSDSPPITPNLKHDPKFPIIKANPTA
;
A
#
# COMPACT_ATOMS: atom_id res chain seq x y z
N MET A 1 7.11 23.89 18.59
CA MET A 1 5.94 23.91 17.69
C MET A 1 6.01 22.78 16.64
N ALA A 2 6.02 21.51 17.06
CA ALA A 2 6.13 20.34 16.15
C ALA A 2 5.08 19.23 16.40
N GLY A 3 4.36 19.27 17.53
CA GLY A 3 3.41 18.22 17.91
C GLY A 3 2.04 18.26 17.20
N GLY A 4 1.68 19.39 16.58
CA GLY A 4 0.35 19.57 15.97
C GLY A 4 0.18 18.89 14.60
N LYS A 5 1.25 18.76 13.82
CA LYS A 5 1.18 18.23 12.44
C LYS A 5 1.08 16.70 12.38
N ILE A 6 1.74 16.00 13.30
CA ILE A 6 1.78 14.53 13.38
C ILE A 6 0.44 13.97 13.92
N ALA A 7 -0.20 14.70 14.84
CA ALA A 7 -1.52 14.33 15.35
C ALA A 7 -2.60 14.48 14.26
N TRP A 8 -2.46 15.47 13.37
CA TRP A 8 -3.40 15.75 12.30
C TRP A 8 -3.39 14.67 11.22
N THR A 9 -2.21 14.21 10.77
CA THR A 9 -2.08 13.16 9.76
C THR A 9 -2.60 11.80 10.23
N ARG A 10 -2.43 11.46 11.52
CA ARG A 10 -3.02 10.24 12.10
C ARG A 10 -4.54 10.31 12.18
N TYR A 11 -5.09 11.47 12.54
CA TYR A 11 -6.55 11.68 12.59
C TYR A 11 -7.16 11.69 11.19
N GLU A 12 -6.45 12.23 10.20
CA GLU A 12 -6.85 12.25 8.80
C GLU A 12 -7.04 10.84 8.23
N MET A 13 -6.20 9.87 8.60
CA MET A 13 -6.37 8.47 8.20
C MET A 13 -7.63 7.85 8.81
N HIS A 14 -7.87 8.05 10.12
CA HIS A 14 -9.09 7.57 10.76
C HIS A 14 -10.35 8.22 10.18
N VAL A 15 -10.30 9.51 9.86
CA VAL A 15 -11.40 10.24 9.20
C VAL A 15 -11.61 9.75 7.77
N LYS A 16 -10.54 9.48 7.01
CA LYS A 16 -10.65 8.89 5.66
C LYS A 16 -11.24 7.49 5.72
N VAL A 17 -10.73 6.61 6.57
CA VAL A 17 -11.28 5.25 6.79
C VAL A 17 -12.75 5.32 7.22
N TRP A 18 -13.10 6.28 8.07
CA TRP A 18 -14.48 6.53 8.50
C TRP A 18 -15.37 7.07 7.37
N LEU A 19 -14.92 8.02 6.56
CA LEU A 19 -15.67 8.53 5.40
C LEU A 19 -15.93 7.42 4.36
N TYR A 20 -14.97 6.52 4.17
CA TYR A 20 -15.10 5.36 3.31
C TYR A 20 -16.07 4.31 3.85
N SER A 21 -16.09 4.05 5.16
CA SER A 21 -17.10 3.15 5.75
C SER A 21 -18.54 3.70 5.64
N HIS A 22 -18.67 4.99 5.33
CA HIS A 22 -19.95 5.68 5.12
C HIS A 22 -20.21 6.06 3.65
N GLY A 23 -19.46 5.50 2.69
CA GLY A 23 -19.81 5.57 1.25
C GLY A 23 -19.37 6.82 0.49
N VAL A 24 -18.47 7.65 1.03
CA VAL A 24 -17.93 8.83 0.32
C VAL A 24 -16.65 8.44 -0.45
N THR A 25 -16.75 8.25 -1.77
CA THR A 25 -15.58 7.96 -2.62
C THR A 25 -15.16 9.16 -3.47
N TRP A 26 -13.88 9.50 -3.45
CA TRP A 26 -13.29 10.54 -4.31
C TRP A 26 -13.16 10.02 -5.74
N VAL A 27 -13.90 10.63 -6.67
CA VAL A 27 -14.07 10.16 -8.06
C VAL A 27 -12.80 10.27 -8.93
N LYS A 28 -11.76 10.99 -8.50
CA LYS A 28 -10.59 11.30 -9.35
C LYS A 28 -9.62 10.14 -9.60
N GLU A 29 -9.45 9.23 -8.65
CA GLU A 29 -8.42 8.19 -8.75
C GLU A 29 -8.83 7.05 -9.69
N LYS A 30 -10.13 6.72 -9.70
CA LYS A 30 -10.68 5.70 -10.60
C LYS A 30 -10.48 6.05 -12.08
N ASP A 31 -10.62 7.32 -12.45
CA ASP A 31 -10.42 7.79 -13.83
C ASP A 31 -8.94 7.71 -14.25
N ILE A 32 -8.01 8.02 -13.33
CA ILE A 32 -6.56 7.95 -13.57
C ILE A 32 -6.10 6.48 -13.70
N ASP A 33 -6.72 5.59 -12.94
CA ASP A 33 -6.35 4.17 -12.87
C ASP A 33 -7.02 3.30 -13.95
N ARG A 34 -7.83 3.91 -14.84
CA ARG A 34 -8.65 3.19 -15.82
C ARG A 34 -7.84 2.27 -16.75
N ASP A 35 -6.63 2.70 -17.12
CA ASP A 35 -5.77 1.97 -18.06
C ASP A 35 -4.77 1.03 -17.35
N LYS A 36 -4.77 0.98 -16.01
CA LYS A 36 -3.90 0.11 -15.22
C LYS A 36 -4.49 -1.31 -15.17
N GLN A 37 -3.68 -2.31 -15.51
CA GLN A 37 -4.11 -3.71 -15.62
C GLN A 37 -4.09 -4.47 -14.30
N TYR A 38 -3.25 -4.03 -13.36
CA TYR A 38 -3.03 -4.67 -12.07
C TYR A 38 -3.38 -3.73 -10.93
N ASP A 39 -3.90 -4.27 -9.83
CA ASP A 39 -4.25 -3.51 -8.64
C ASP A 39 -2.99 -3.14 -7.85
N ALA A 40 -1.99 -4.03 -7.83
CA ALA A 40 -0.69 -3.74 -7.24
C ALA A 40 0.46 -4.48 -7.89
N PHE A 41 1.61 -3.82 -7.97
CA PHE A 41 2.91 -4.44 -8.16
C PHE A 41 3.53 -4.73 -6.79
N ILE A 42 3.95 -5.98 -6.54
CA ILE A 42 4.68 -6.34 -5.33
C ILE A 42 6.17 -6.34 -5.63
N SER A 43 6.90 -5.36 -5.09
CA SER A 43 8.36 -5.24 -5.18
C SER A 43 8.98 -5.72 -3.87
N PHE A 44 9.91 -6.67 -4.00
CA PHE A 44 10.57 -7.37 -2.89
C PHE A 44 11.90 -7.95 -3.36
N SER A 45 12.80 -8.26 -2.42
CA SER A 45 14.10 -8.85 -2.74
C SER A 45 13.94 -10.30 -3.17
N HIS A 46 14.71 -10.75 -4.16
CA HIS A 46 14.75 -12.18 -4.52
C HIS A 46 15.11 -13.09 -3.35
N LYS A 47 15.88 -12.60 -2.37
CA LYS A 47 16.23 -13.36 -1.15
C LYS A 47 15.02 -13.60 -0.24
N ASP A 48 13.96 -12.78 -0.34
CA ASP A 48 12.76 -12.89 0.49
C ASP A 48 11.62 -13.58 -0.25
N GLN A 49 11.87 -14.11 -1.45
CA GLN A 49 10.83 -14.59 -2.36
C GLN A 49 9.90 -15.62 -1.73
N ASP A 50 10.46 -16.63 -1.05
CA ASP A 50 9.65 -17.70 -0.49
C ASP A 50 8.71 -17.16 0.60
N LEU A 51 9.20 -16.30 1.49
CA LEU A 51 8.39 -15.66 2.54
C LEU A 51 7.30 -14.79 1.92
N VAL A 52 7.65 -13.92 0.97
CA VAL A 52 6.70 -13.00 0.35
C VAL A 52 5.61 -13.75 -0.42
N ILE A 53 5.96 -14.83 -1.12
CA ILE A 53 4.98 -15.67 -1.81
C ILE A 53 4.09 -16.38 -0.80
N MET A 54 4.69 -17.08 0.16
CA MET A 54 3.96 -17.94 1.09
C MET A 54 3.03 -17.16 2.01
N ASP A 55 3.45 -15.99 2.47
CA ASP A 55 2.72 -15.24 3.50
C ASP A 55 1.97 -14.04 2.93
N LEU A 56 2.66 -13.14 2.24
CA LEU A 56 2.07 -11.88 1.79
C LEU A 56 1.14 -12.09 0.59
N ILE A 57 1.65 -12.68 -0.50
CA ILE A 57 0.91 -12.86 -1.75
C ILE A 57 -0.28 -13.80 -1.54
N ASN A 58 -0.02 -15.00 -1.00
CA ASN A 58 -1.10 -15.93 -0.66
C ASN A 58 -2.10 -15.30 0.32
N GLY A 59 -1.62 -14.51 1.29
CA GLY A 59 -2.47 -13.83 2.25
C GLY A 59 -3.37 -12.77 1.64
N ILE A 60 -2.92 -12.05 0.60
CA ILE A 60 -3.74 -11.14 -0.20
C ILE A 60 -4.76 -11.94 -1.02
N GLU A 61 -4.30 -12.89 -1.83
CA GLU A 61 -5.15 -13.66 -2.75
C GLU A 61 -6.22 -14.48 -2.01
N THR A 62 -5.92 -15.00 -0.81
CA THR A 62 -6.90 -15.74 0.01
C THR A 62 -8.00 -14.82 0.57
N ARG A 63 -7.65 -13.57 0.90
CA ARG A 63 -8.60 -12.62 1.52
C ARG A 63 -9.41 -11.86 0.48
N ASP A 64 -8.81 -11.55 -0.66
CA ASP A 64 -9.49 -10.98 -1.82
C ASP A 64 -8.97 -11.60 -3.12
N PRO A 65 -9.66 -12.66 -3.61
CA PRO A 65 -9.28 -13.35 -4.85
C PRO A 65 -9.40 -12.49 -6.11
N ASN A 66 -10.04 -11.32 -6.03
CA ASN A 66 -10.22 -10.44 -7.20
C ASN A 66 -9.04 -9.48 -7.40
N VAL A 67 -8.12 -9.39 -6.42
CA VAL A 67 -6.94 -8.53 -6.52
C VAL A 67 -5.98 -9.08 -7.58
N LYS A 68 -5.66 -8.24 -8.57
CA LYS A 68 -4.70 -8.59 -9.63
C LYS A 68 -3.32 -8.09 -9.27
N LEU A 69 -2.40 -9.01 -9.00
CA LEU A 69 -1.02 -8.69 -8.62
C LEU A 69 -0.05 -8.80 -9.80
N PHE A 70 0.75 -7.77 -10.02
CA PHE A 70 1.95 -7.83 -10.84
C PHE A 70 3.10 -8.37 -9.98
N LEU A 71 3.67 -9.48 -10.42
CA LEU A 71 4.72 -10.22 -9.72
C LEU A 71 5.93 -10.39 -10.64
N HIS A 72 7.12 -10.00 -10.19
CA HIS A 72 8.32 -9.98 -11.05
C HIS A 72 8.66 -11.37 -11.60
N TYR A 73 8.56 -12.42 -10.79
CA TYR A 73 8.90 -13.79 -11.17
C TYR A 73 7.90 -14.42 -12.15
N LYS A 74 6.71 -13.81 -12.33
CA LYS A 74 5.69 -14.26 -13.30
C LYS A 74 5.65 -13.40 -14.56
N HIS A 75 5.88 -12.09 -14.44
CA HIS A 75 5.51 -11.13 -15.48
C HIS A 75 6.69 -10.36 -16.11
N PHE A 76 7.90 -10.44 -15.53
CA PHE A 76 9.06 -9.84 -16.18
C PHE A 76 9.38 -10.57 -17.48
N LEU A 77 9.70 -9.80 -18.51
CA LEU A 77 10.09 -10.35 -19.79
C LEU A 77 11.54 -10.85 -19.72
N PRO A 78 11.79 -12.14 -19.99
CA PRO A 78 13.15 -12.67 -20.10
C PRO A 78 13.91 -11.95 -21.22
N GLY A 79 15.16 -11.57 -20.96
CA GLY A 79 16.01 -10.88 -21.94
C GLY A 79 15.82 -9.35 -22.00
N GLU A 80 14.79 -8.80 -21.35
CA GLU A 80 14.61 -7.36 -21.22
C GLU A 80 15.45 -6.80 -20.05
N TYR A 81 15.90 -5.55 -20.15
CA TYR A 81 16.59 -4.92 -19.04
C TYR A 81 15.69 -4.81 -17.80
N ILE A 82 16.24 -5.17 -16.64
CA ILE A 82 15.52 -5.19 -15.35
C ILE A 82 14.87 -3.84 -15.01
N HIS A 83 15.54 -2.72 -15.31
CA HIS A 83 14.98 -1.39 -15.09
C HIS A 83 13.74 -1.12 -15.95
N LEU A 84 13.68 -1.63 -17.19
CA LEU A 84 12.50 -1.50 -18.05
C LEU A 84 11.35 -2.38 -17.54
N ASN A 85 11.66 -3.59 -17.08
CA ASN A 85 10.69 -4.47 -16.43
C ASN A 85 10.06 -3.82 -15.18
N ILE A 86 10.88 -3.17 -14.35
CA ILE A 86 10.41 -2.42 -13.16
C ILE A 86 9.52 -1.23 -13.59
N MET A 87 9.97 -0.41 -14.54
CA MET A 87 9.18 0.73 -15.03
C MET A 87 7.83 0.28 -15.60
N ARG A 88 7.81 -0.85 -16.33
CA ARG A 88 6.58 -1.46 -16.83
C ARG A 88 5.67 -1.93 -15.69
N ALA A 89 6.22 -2.59 -14.67
CA ALA A 89 5.44 -3.08 -13.53
C ALA A 89 4.74 -1.92 -12.79
N VAL A 90 5.49 -0.84 -12.52
CA VAL A 90 4.96 0.41 -11.93
C VAL A 90 3.90 1.03 -12.84
N HIS A 91 4.17 1.12 -14.14
CA HIS A 91 3.25 1.74 -15.09
C HIS A 91 1.95 0.95 -15.27
N LEU A 92 1.96 -0.38 -15.19
CA LEU A 92 0.77 -1.20 -15.36
C LEU A 92 -0.04 -1.40 -14.06
N SER A 93 0.49 -0.94 -12.93
CA SER A 93 -0.12 -1.16 -11.61
C SER A 93 -0.67 0.12 -11.01
N LYS A 94 -1.83 0.02 -10.35
CA LYS A 94 -2.46 1.15 -9.64
C LYS A 94 -1.69 1.52 -8.36
N ARG A 95 -1.06 0.54 -7.73
CA ARG A 95 -0.17 0.69 -6.57
C ARG A 95 1.15 -0.05 -6.77
N THR A 96 2.17 0.39 -6.04
CA THR A 96 3.40 -0.36 -5.82
C THR A 96 3.53 -0.65 -4.33
N VAL A 97 3.46 -1.92 -3.96
CA VAL A 97 3.70 -2.41 -2.60
C VAL A 97 5.19 -2.75 -2.50
N LEU A 98 5.94 -1.96 -1.73
CA LEU A 98 7.35 -2.19 -1.44
C LEU A 98 7.45 -2.99 -0.14
N VAL A 99 7.96 -4.23 -0.23
CA VAL A 99 8.29 -5.05 0.93
C VAL A 99 9.70 -4.66 1.37
N LEU A 100 9.77 -3.75 2.33
CA LEU A 100 11.00 -3.22 2.87
C LEU A 100 11.54 -4.19 3.92
N SER A 101 12.59 -4.92 3.57
CA SER A 101 13.35 -5.86 4.42
C SER A 101 14.83 -5.50 4.42
N LYS A 102 15.65 -6.15 5.25
CA LYS A 102 17.10 -5.99 5.19
C LYS A 102 17.64 -6.42 3.82
N SER A 103 17.19 -7.56 3.31
CA SER A 103 17.56 -8.08 1.98
C SER A 103 17.15 -7.15 0.84
N PHE A 104 16.06 -6.40 1.01
CA PHE A 104 15.61 -5.40 0.04
C PHE A 104 16.58 -4.24 -0.02
N LEU A 105 16.96 -3.67 1.13
CA LEU A 105 17.91 -2.56 1.21
C LEU A 105 19.30 -2.90 0.64
N GLU A 106 19.73 -4.16 0.79
CA GLU A 106 20.99 -4.66 0.24
C GLU A 106 20.93 -4.91 -1.28
N SER A 107 19.75 -4.85 -1.91
CA SER A 107 19.60 -5.14 -3.34
C SER A 107 20.00 -3.94 -4.20
N GLU A 108 20.63 -4.23 -5.34
CA GLU A 108 21.06 -3.21 -6.32
C GLU A 108 19.91 -2.37 -6.89
N TRP A 109 18.67 -2.86 -6.76
CA TRP A 109 17.49 -2.29 -7.39
C TRP A 109 16.59 -1.51 -6.44
N CYS A 110 16.79 -1.62 -5.12
CA CYS A 110 15.96 -0.98 -4.09
C CYS A 110 15.70 0.51 -4.35
N LEU A 111 16.78 1.28 -4.52
CA LEU A 111 16.68 2.73 -4.68
C LEU A 111 16.08 3.09 -6.04
N PHE A 112 16.33 2.28 -7.07
CA PHE A 112 15.77 2.49 -8.40
C PHE A 112 14.25 2.22 -8.40
N GLU A 113 13.80 1.09 -7.84
CA GLU A 113 12.38 0.73 -7.74
C GLU A 113 11.60 1.79 -6.96
N PHE A 114 12.15 2.23 -5.83
CA PHE A 114 11.58 3.31 -5.03
C PHE A 114 11.48 4.62 -5.84
N LYS A 115 12.57 5.04 -6.51
CA LYS A 115 12.59 6.28 -7.32
C LYS A 115 11.62 6.21 -8.50
N ALA A 116 11.54 5.07 -9.20
CA ALA A 116 10.62 4.85 -10.30
C ALA A 116 9.16 5.00 -9.85
N ALA A 117 8.79 4.35 -8.75
CA ALA A 117 7.45 4.45 -8.18
C ALA A 117 7.15 5.87 -7.67
N HIS A 118 8.14 6.56 -7.11
CA HIS A 118 7.98 7.92 -6.60
C HIS A 118 7.76 8.93 -7.73
N VAL A 119 8.49 8.79 -8.84
CA VAL A 119 8.29 9.61 -10.04
C VAL A 119 6.89 9.42 -10.63
N GLU A 120 6.39 8.18 -10.71
CA GLU A 120 5.03 7.91 -11.20
C GLU A 120 3.96 8.51 -10.26
N ALA A 121 4.14 8.37 -8.94
CA ALA A 121 3.25 8.97 -7.94
C ALA A 121 3.18 10.51 -8.07
N LEU A 122 4.32 11.16 -8.34
CA LEU A 122 4.37 12.61 -8.56
C LEU A 122 3.69 13.04 -9.86
N LYS A 123 3.85 12.29 -10.96
CA LYS A 123 3.18 12.57 -12.24
C LYS A 123 1.66 12.54 -12.10
N ASP A 124 1.16 11.53 -11.41
CA ASP A 124 -0.28 11.31 -11.28
C ASP A 124 -0.89 12.15 -10.13
N ARG A 125 -0.05 12.77 -9.30
CA ARG A 125 -0.43 13.46 -8.04
C ARG A 125 -1.24 12.55 -7.10
N VAL A 126 -0.94 11.27 -7.14
CA VAL A 126 -1.59 10.21 -6.37
C VAL A 126 -0.50 9.48 -5.58
N ASN A 127 -0.70 9.25 -4.29
CA ASN A 127 0.24 8.42 -3.54
C ASN A 127 0.06 6.95 -3.93
N ARG A 128 0.93 6.44 -4.79
CA ARG A 128 0.86 5.06 -5.33
C ARG A 128 1.67 4.04 -4.55
N ILE A 129 2.52 4.48 -3.63
CA ILE A 129 3.45 3.58 -2.93
C ILE A 129 2.84 3.17 -1.58
N ILE A 130 2.86 1.88 -1.30
CA ILE A 130 2.51 1.29 -0.02
C ILE A 130 3.78 0.61 0.50
N ILE A 131 4.25 0.97 1.69
CA ILE A 131 5.40 0.29 2.29
C ILE A 131 4.92 -0.74 3.30
N VAL A 132 5.41 -1.97 3.15
CA VAL A 132 5.34 -3.03 4.15
C VAL A 132 6.72 -3.14 4.81
N LYS A 133 6.80 -2.67 6.05
CA LYS A 133 8.00 -2.71 6.89
C LYS A 133 8.13 -4.10 7.52
N MET A 134 9.16 -4.85 7.15
CA MET A 134 9.47 -6.16 7.72
C MET A 134 10.22 -6.01 9.05
N ASN A 135 10.13 -7.02 9.91
CA ASN A 135 10.66 -6.98 11.28
C ASN A 135 12.19 -7.07 11.36
N ASP A 136 12.84 -7.50 10.28
CA ASP A 136 14.29 -7.64 10.15
C ASP A 136 14.99 -6.33 9.71
N LEU A 137 14.23 -5.26 9.46
CA LEU A 137 14.81 -3.99 9.06
C LEU A 137 15.67 -3.37 10.16
N PRO A 138 16.80 -2.75 9.79
CA PRO A 138 17.57 -1.93 10.71
C PRO A 138 16.75 -0.72 11.17
N LYS A 139 17.27 -0.01 12.18
CA LYS A 139 16.61 1.18 12.71
C LYS A 139 16.45 2.22 11.60
N ASP A 140 15.42 3.07 11.72
CA ASP A 140 15.08 4.04 10.69
C ASP A 140 16.27 4.96 10.36
N GLU A 141 17.13 5.29 11.34
CA GLU A 141 18.32 6.13 11.15
C GLU A 141 19.42 5.49 10.29
N GLU A 142 19.40 4.16 10.13
CA GLU A 142 20.36 3.38 9.37
C GLU A 142 19.92 3.13 7.91
N LEU A 143 18.70 3.55 7.55
CA LEU A 143 18.16 3.42 6.20
C LEU A 143 18.75 4.48 5.24
N PRO A 144 18.72 4.25 3.91
CA PRO A 144 19.01 5.30 2.94
C PRO A 144 18.15 6.55 3.15
N GLU A 145 18.72 7.74 2.99
CA GLU A 145 18.08 9.02 3.31
C GLU A 145 16.74 9.19 2.58
N GLU A 146 16.64 8.79 1.30
CA GLU A 146 15.38 8.88 0.55
C GLU A 146 14.26 8.03 1.17
N ILE A 147 14.61 6.83 1.65
CA ILE A 147 13.66 5.93 2.31
C ILE A 147 13.27 6.50 3.67
N GLN A 148 14.21 7.08 4.43
CA GLN A 148 13.91 7.75 5.70
C GLN A 148 12.92 8.91 5.52
N VAL A 149 13.18 9.79 4.55
CA VAL A 149 12.32 10.94 4.24
C VAL A 149 10.93 10.47 3.85
N TYR A 150 10.84 9.40 3.08
CA TYR A 150 9.56 8.83 2.68
C TYR A 150 8.80 8.21 3.85
N LEU A 151 9.44 7.41 4.69
CA LEU A 151 8.84 6.82 5.90
C LEU A 151 8.36 7.89 6.89
N LYS A 152 9.05 9.03 6.98
CA LYS A 152 8.64 10.16 7.84
C LYS A 152 7.42 10.91 7.29
N SER A 153 7.18 10.85 5.99
CA SER A 153 6.13 11.61 5.30
C SER A 153 4.92 10.76 4.89
N THR A 154 5.05 9.44 4.89
CA THR A 154 4.02 8.50 4.43
C THR A 154 3.74 7.41 5.45
N THR A 155 2.49 6.97 5.53
CA THR A 155 2.11 5.83 6.37
C THR A 155 2.59 4.52 5.77
N TYR A 156 3.34 3.76 6.56
CA TYR A 156 3.76 2.38 6.25
C TYR A 156 2.99 1.38 7.13
N LEU A 157 2.99 0.12 6.71
CA LEU A 157 2.40 -1.01 7.40
C LEU A 157 3.52 -1.82 8.05
N THR A 158 3.42 -2.14 9.34
CA THR A 158 4.39 -3.05 9.98
C THR A 158 3.88 -4.48 9.88
N TRP A 159 4.74 -5.39 9.41
CA TRP A 159 4.37 -6.80 9.30
C TRP A 159 4.05 -7.40 10.67
N GLY A 160 2.87 -8.02 10.78
CA GLY A 160 2.38 -8.61 12.03
C GLY A 160 1.56 -7.67 12.93
N ASP A 161 1.40 -6.39 12.55
CA ASP A 161 0.48 -5.49 13.26
C ASP A 161 -0.96 -6.03 13.25
N LYS A 162 -1.69 -5.80 14.36
CA LYS A 162 -3.07 -6.29 14.55
C LYS A 162 -4.00 -5.97 13.38
N TYR A 163 -3.84 -4.80 12.76
CA TYR A 163 -4.67 -4.31 11.66
C TYR A 163 -3.95 -4.33 10.31
N PHE A 164 -2.84 -5.07 10.19
CA PHE A 164 -2.02 -5.13 8.99
C PHE A 164 -2.86 -5.46 7.75
N TRP A 165 -3.60 -6.56 7.79
CA TRP A 165 -4.38 -7.05 6.65
C TRP A 165 -5.53 -6.11 6.27
N ASP A 166 -6.27 -5.63 7.27
CA ASP A 166 -7.38 -4.69 7.04
C ASP A 166 -6.88 -3.40 6.38
N THR A 167 -5.74 -2.89 6.84
CA THR A 167 -5.14 -1.66 6.30
C THR A 167 -4.53 -1.90 4.92
N LEU A 168 -3.87 -3.04 4.69
CA LEU A 168 -3.33 -3.39 3.38
C LEU A 168 -4.45 -3.50 2.33
N LEU A 169 -5.48 -4.30 2.60
CA LEU A 169 -6.58 -4.50 1.66
C LEU A 169 -7.42 -3.23 1.46
N TYR A 170 -7.48 -2.35 2.45
CA TYR A 170 -8.12 -1.04 2.33
C TYR A 170 -7.32 -0.07 1.44
N THR A 171 -5.99 -0.12 1.50
CA THR A 171 -5.11 0.76 0.70
C THR A 171 -4.94 0.28 -0.74
N LEU A 172 -5.20 -1.00 -1.00
CA LEU A 172 -5.31 -1.54 -2.34
C LEU A 172 -6.58 -1.03 -3.06
N PRO A 173 -6.48 -0.69 -4.36
CA PRO A 173 -7.61 -0.25 -5.15
C PRO A 173 -8.56 -1.42 -5.36
N ARG A 174 -9.81 -1.26 -4.94
CA ARG A 174 -10.83 -2.30 -5.14
C ARG A 174 -11.24 -2.36 -6.61
N SER A 175 -11.17 -3.56 -7.19
CA SER A 175 -11.95 -3.94 -8.36
C SER A 175 -13.44 -3.63 -8.08
N ASP A 176 -14.20 -3.18 -9.08
CA ASP A 176 -15.61 -2.70 -8.97
C ASP A 176 -16.65 -3.74 -8.50
N SER A 177 -16.22 -4.84 -7.87
CA SER A 177 -17.08 -5.78 -7.17
C SER A 177 -17.81 -5.10 -5.99
N PRO A 178 -19.12 -5.36 -5.79
CA PRO A 178 -19.88 -4.78 -4.70
C PRO A 178 -19.27 -5.16 -3.35
N PRO A 179 -19.36 -4.28 -2.33
CA PRO A 179 -18.70 -4.50 -1.05
C PRO A 179 -19.22 -5.78 -0.39
N ILE A 180 -18.32 -6.71 -0.09
CA ILE A 180 -18.58 -7.76 0.90
C ILE A 180 -18.71 -7.03 2.24
N THR A 181 -19.93 -6.84 2.73
CA THR A 181 -20.18 -6.21 4.03
C THR A 181 -19.64 -7.12 5.13
N PRO A 182 -18.62 -6.72 5.90
CA PRO A 182 -18.29 -7.41 7.14
C PRO A 182 -19.46 -7.20 8.10
N ASN A 183 -19.99 -8.28 8.68
CA ASN A 183 -21.12 -8.23 9.60
C ASN A 183 -20.67 -7.62 10.94
N LEU A 184 -20.61 -6.28 11.01
CA LEU A 184 -20.20 -5.49 12.16
C LEU A 184 -21.29 -5.35 13.24
N LYS A 185 -22.34 -6.19 13.23
CA LYS A 185 -23.49 -6.03 14.12
C LYS A 185 -23.25 -6.30 15.61
N HIS A 186 -22.04 -6.65 16.05
CA HIS A 186 -21.77 -6.93 17.47
C HIS A 186 -20.37 -6.50 17.96
N ASP A 187 -19.91 -5.29 17.64
CA ASP A 187 -18.77 -4.71 18.38
C ASP A 187 -19.28 -3.66 19.39
N PRO A 188 -19.29 -3.96 20.72
CA PRO A 188 -19.86 -3.09 21.75
C PRO A 188 -19.04 -1.81 22.04
N LYS A 189 -18.01 -1.48 21.26
CA LYS A 189 -17.09 -0.37 21.56
C LYS A 189 -17.44 1.00 20.96
N PHE A 190 -18.52 1.13 20.20
CA PHE A 190 -18.94 2.41 19.64
C PHE A 190 -20.37 2.76 20.05
N PRO A 191 -20.58 3.60 21.08
CA PRO A 191 -21.91 4.11 21.38
C PRO A 191 -22.37 5.04 20.25
N ILE A 192 -23.58 4.78 19.74
CA ILE A 192 -24.26 5.62 18.75
C ILE A 192 -24.53 6.98 19.41
N ILE A 193 -23.78 8.01 19.01
CA ILE A 193 -24.13 9.40 19.35
C ILE A 193 -25.35 9.75 18.51
N LYS A 194 -26.54 9.74 19.13
CA LYS A 194 -27.75 10.28 18.51
C LYS A 194 -27.62 11.80 18.47
N ALA A 195 -27.47 12.35 17.27
CA ALA A 195 -27.63 13.79 17.06
C ALA A 195 -29.11 14.16 17.30
N ASN A 196 -29.34 15.05 18.26
CA ASN A 196 -30.65 15.65 18.50
C ASN A 196 -30.93 16.71 17.42
N PRO A 197 -32.14 16.81 16.87
CA PRO A 197 -32.48 17.85 15.91
C PRO A 197 -33.00 19.09 16.66
N THR A 198 -32.27 20.21 16.55
CA THR A 198 -32.86 21.56 16.64
C THR A 198 -31.82 22.61 16.24
N ALA A 199 -32.03 23.25 15.09
CA ALA A 199 -32.39 24.66 14.96
C ALA A 199 -32.73 24.94 13.49
#